data_AF-A0A0F9SIR8-F1
#
_entry.id   AF-A0A0F9SIR8-F1
#
_cell.length_a   1.000
_cell.length_b   1.000
_cell.length_c   1.000
_cell.angle_alpha   90.00
_cell.angle_beta   90.00
_cell.angle_gamma   90.00
#
_symmetry.space_group_name_H-M   'P 1'
#
loop_
_entity.id
_entity.type
_entity.pdbx_description
1 polymer ?
#
loop_
_entity_poly.entity_id
_entity_poly.type
_entity_poly.pdbx_seq_one_letter_code
_entity_poly.pdbx_strand_id
1 'polypeptide(L)' 'MPNIFKALASITAWILFIGGCFSFVVATITWVTQTDLFEANIALAIDFLVIVVWFLAGVVVMRLRQKME' A
#
# COMPACT_ATOMS: atom_id res chain seq x y z
N MET A 1 -20.49 -4.39 -16.66
CA MET A 1 -19.25 -5.17 -16.91
C MET A 1 -19.44 -6.61 -16.45
N PRO A 2 -18.73 -7.58 -17.05
CA PRO A 2 -18.71 -8.95 -16.56
C PRO A 2 -18.32 -9.01 -15.07
N ASN A 3 -19.00 -9.84 -14.29
CA ASN A 3 -18.77 -10.00 -12.84
C ASN A 3 -17.30 -10.31 -12.49
N ILE A 4 -16.57 -10.93 -13.43
CA ILE A 4 -15.13 -11.22 -13.34
C ILE A 4 -14.27 -9.96 -13.10
N PHE A 5 -14.55 -8.84 -13.78
CA PHE A 5 -13.75 -7.62 -13.62
C PHE A 5 -13.98 -6.95 -12.26
N LYS A 6 -15.22 -7.03 -11.75
CA LYS A 6 -15.55 -6.53 -10.40
C LYS A 6 -14.84 -7.34 -9.31
N ALA A 7 -14.81 -8.67 -9.47
CA ALA A 7 -14.11 -9.57 -8.56
C ALA A 7 -12.59 -9.31 -8.60
N LEU A 8 -12.01 -9.20 -9.80
CA LEU A 8 -10.58 -8.96 -9.97
C LEU A 8 -10.16 -7.61 -9.36
N ALA A 9 -10.90 -6.52 -9.61
CA ALA A 9 -10.62 -5.22 -9.02
C ALA A 9 -10.68 -5.26 -7.48
N SER A 10 -11.63 -6.00 -6.91
CA SER A 10 -11.72 -6.18 -5.45
C SER A 10 -10.50 -6.93 -4.91
N ILE A 11 -10.07 -8.01 -5.56
CA ILE A 11 -8.89 -8.79 -5.15
C ILE A 11 -7.62 -7.93 -5.26
N THR A 12 -7.45 -7.18 -6.36
CA THR A 12 -6.31 -6.28 -6.55
C THR A 12 -6.27 -5.18 -5.48
N ALA A 13 -7.41 -4.58 -5.15
CA ALA A 13 -7.48 -3.60 -4.07
C ALA A 13 -7.06 -4.20 -2.71
N TRP A 14 -7.48 -5.43 -2.42
CA TRP A 14 -7.06 -6.15 -1.21
C TRP A 14 -5.58 -6.49 -1.20
N ILE A 15 -5.00 -6.91 -2.34
CA ILE A 15 -3.57 -7.19 -2.44
C ILE A 15 -2.76 -5.91 -2.22
N LEU A 16 -3.15 -4.79 -2.82
CA LEU A 16 -2.49 -3.49 -2.62
C LEU A 16 -2.60 -3.02 -1.17
N PHE A 17 -3.74 -3.24 -0.53
CA PHE A 17 -3.96 -2.86 0.86
C PHE A 17 -3.17 -3.72 1.84
N ILE A 18 -3.29 -5.05 1.75
CA ILE A 18 -2.59 -6.01 2.62
C ILE A 18 -1.08 -5.90 2.41
N GLY A 19 -0.66 -5.81 1.15
CA GLY A 19 0.73 -5.57 0.80
C GLY A 19 1.26 -4.26 1.39
N GLY A 20 0.47 -3.18 1.31
CA GLY A 20 0.84 -1.87 1.89
C GLY A 20 1.02 -1.94 3.40
N CYS A 21 0.10 -2.62 4.10
CA CYS A 21 0.20 -2.87 5.54
C CYS A 21 1.45 -3.69 5.89
N PHE A 22 1.73 -4.75 5.12
CA PHE A 22 2.90 -5.58 5.38
C PHE A 22 4.21 -4.79 5.19
N SER A 23 4.34 -4.06 4.08
CA SER A 23 5.49 -3.18 3.84
C SER A 23 5.64 -2.10 4.91
N PHE A 24 4.54 -1.54 5.41
CA PHE A 24 4.56 -0.57 6.52
C PHE A 24 5.15 -1.16 7.81
N VAL A 25 4.72 -2.38 8.18
CA VAL A 25 5.25 -3.06 9.37
C VAL A 25 6.74 -3.34 9.20
N VAL A 26 7.16 -3.85 8.04
CA VAL A 26 8.57 -4.12 7.75
C VAL A 26 9.40 -2.84 7.80
N ALA A 27 8.97 -1.76 7.13
CA ALA A 27 9.68 -0.49 7.13
C ALA A 27 9.80 0.10 8.55
N THR A 28 8.76 -0.04 9.37
CA THR A 28 8.78 0.41 10.77
C THR A 28 9.79 -0.39 11.61
N ILE A 29 9.82 -1.72 11.45
CA ILE A 29 10.79 -2.58 12.15
C ILE A 29 12.22 -2.25 11.70
N THR A 30 12.45 -2.08 10.40
CA THR A 30 13.75 -1.67 9.85
C THR A 30 14.17 -0.32 10.43
N TRP A 31 13.25 0.65 10.53
CA TRP A 31 13.55 1.96 11.09
C TRP A 31 13.99 1.88 12.55
N VAL A 32 13.27 1.11 13.38
CA VAL A 32 13.59 0.89 14.79
C VAL A 32 14.91 0.14 14.99
N THR A 33 15.25 -0.80 14.10
CA THR A 33 16.40 -1.70 14.28
C THR A 33 17.69 -1.19 13.64
N GLN A 34 17.60 -0.38 12.59
CA GLN A 34 18.76 0.08 11.82
C GLN A 34 19.13 1.55 12.07
N THR A 35 18.26 2.33 12.71
CA THR A 35 18.55 3.72 13.04
C THR A 35 18.15 4.01 14.48
N ASP A 36 18.86 4.92 15.14
CA ASP A 36 18.43 5.47 16.43
C ASP A 36 17.23 6.41 16.21
N LEU A 37 16.06 5.88 15.81
CA LEU A 37 14.68 6.43 15.62
C LEU A 37 14.48 7.89 15.14
N PHE A 38 15.33 8.79 15.58
CA PHE A 38 15.50 10.20 15.29
C PHE A 38 16.52 10.48 14.18
N GLU A 39 17.28 9.48 13.72
CA GLU A 39 18.21 9.68 12.60
C GLU A 39 17.45 9.68 11.26
N ALA A 40 17.63 10.76 10.49
CA ALA A 40 16.97 10.93 9.21
C ALA A 40 17.62 10.01 8.15
N ASN A 41 16.93 8.93 7.81
CA ASN A 41 17.36 8.02 6.75
C ASN A 41 16.47 8.19 5.51
N ILE A 42 17.06 8.76 4.44
CA ILE A 42 16.36 9.05 3.18
C ILE A 42 15.80 7.77 2.52
N ALA A 43 16.48 6.62 2.66
CA ALA A 43 16.00 5.37 2.09
C ALA A 43 14.69 4.91 2.76
N LEU A 44 14.63 4.98 4.09
CA LEU A 44 13.41 4.68 4.84
C LEU A 44 12.29 5.68 4.52
N ALA A 45 12.61 6.97 4.35
CA ALA A 45 11.63 7.97 3.94
C ALA A 45 11.03 7.68 2.55
N ILE A 46 11.85 7.20 1.61
CA ILE A 46 11.39 6.76 0.28
C ILE A 46 10.51 5.52 0.40
N ASP A 47 10.87 4.54 1.23
CA ASP A 47 10.04 3.35 1.46
C ASP A 47 8.65 3.72 1.99
N PHE A 48 8.56 4.64 2.94
CA PHE A 48 7.28 5.16 3.42
C PHE A 48 6.46 5.86 2.32
N LEU A 49 7.10 6.60 1.41
CA LEU A 49 6.42 7.17 0.24
C LEU A 49 5.86 6.11 -0.70
N VAL A 50 6.62 5.04 -0.97
CA VAL A 50 6.17 3.92 -1.81
C VAL A 50 4.96 3.23 -1.18
N ILE A 51 4.97 3.04 0.14
CA ILE A 51 3.84 2.49 0.89
C ILE A 51 2.58 3.38 0.73
N VAL A 52 2.72 4.70 0.83
CA VAL A 52 1.61 5.64 0.61
C VAL A 52 1.04 5.52 -0.81
N VAL A 53 1.90 5.38 -1.83
CA VAL A 53 1.45 5.17 -3.22
C VAL A 53 0.67 3.87 -3.37
N TRP A 54 1.08 2.80 -2.68
CA TRP A 54 0.34 1.53 -2.68
C TRP A 54 -1.06 1.65 -2.06
N PHE A 55 -1.19 2.37 -0.94
CA PHE A 55 -2.51 2.64 -0.36
C PHE A 55 -3.38 3.49 -1.28
N LEU A 56 -2.83 4.54 -1.90
CA LEU A 56 -3.54 5.37 -2.86
C LEU A 56 -4.00 4.55 -4.08
N ALA A 57 -3.15 3.68 -4.60
CA ALA A 57 -3.50 2.78 -5.69
C ALA A 57 -4.65 1.84 -5.29
N GLY A 58 -4.62 1.27 -4.08
CA GLY A 58 -5.73 0.46 -3.54
C GLY A 58 -7.05 1.23 -3.47
N VAL A 59 -7.02 2.48 -2.98
CA VAL A 59 -8.20 3.37 -2.93
C VAL A 59 -8.72 3.69 -4.33
N VAL A 60 -7.83 3.99 -5.29
CA VAL A 60 -8.21 4.26 -6.69
C VAL A 60 -8.88 3.04 -7.30
N VAL A 61 -8.34 1.84 -7.10
CA VAL A 61 -8.95 0.59 -7.60
C VAL A 61 -10.32 0.36 -6.98
N MET A 62 -10.50 0.62 -5.67
CA MET A 62 -11.83 0.54 -5.03
C MET A 62 -12.80 1.57 -5.59
N ARG A 63 -12.37 2.81 -5.80
CA ARG A 63 -13.22 3.86 -6.40
C ARG A 63 -13.60 3.53 -7.85
N LEU A 64 -12.68 2.97 -8.64
CA LEU A 64 -12.98 2.50 -9.99
C LEU A 64 -14.01 1.37 -9.96
N ARG A 65 -13.88 0.41 -9.04
CA ARG A 65 -14.87 -0.64 -8.83
C ARG A 65 -16.25 -0.06 -8.51
N GLN A 66 -16.35 0.89 -7.58
CA GLN A 66 -17.61 1.53 -7.19
C GLN A 66 -18.24 2.32 -8.34
N LYS A 67 -17.45 3.04 -9.14
CA LYS A 67 -17.97 3.76 -10.32
C LYS A 67 -18.38 2.84 -11.47
N MET A 68 -18.03 1.56 -11.39
CA MET A 68 -18.43 0.51 -12.34
C MET A 68 -19.60 -0.33 -11.82
N GLU A 69 -20.16 0.01 -10.65
CA GLU A 69 -21.43 -0.56 -10.16
C GLU A 69 -22.56 -0.21 -11.11
#